data_AF-A0A5C4YB72-F1
#
_entry.id   AF-A0A5C4YB72-F1
#
_cell.length_a   1.000
_cell.length_b   1.000
_cell.length_c   1.000
_cell.angle_alpha   90.00
_cell.angle_beta   90.00
_cell.angle_gamma   90.00
#
_symmetry.space_group_name_H-M   'P 1'
#
loop_
_entity.id
_entity.type
_entity.pdbx_description
1 polymer ?
#
loop_
_entity_poly.entity_id
_entity_poly.type
_entity_poly.pdbx_seq_one_letter_code
_entity_poly.pdbx_strand_id
1 'polypeptide(L)'
;MTLGLDGLGLGPLHLSWPSLTLVLGAVTWLTLARFAHVERALLVTLLVARVWAALPGLDGGRPLLENVLDLVDLRRGGWAWGPGMVAGLTTLWWPRRRFPAGLARALALTVVAAALPGLLRPAPQELQTVLPRTPLPRLTALGLQPAAPVPTGGVVNFWATWCGPCRSELPLLAARQAQGANVLLVNVGESAATVETFLNTNTLEVQTWVQGQDLSAPLGITGFPTTLAVSATGRVVARHLGPLSGAQLRHLLDLAKGAP
;
A
#
# COMPACT_ATOMS: atom_id res chain seq x y z
N MET A 1 -22.44 3.53 15.55
CA MET A 1 -21.71 3.50 14.27
C MET A 1 -20.36 4.15 14.53
N THR A 2 -19.27 3.39 14.48
CA THR A 2 -17.92 3.87 14.78
C THR A 2 -17.11 3.86 13.49
N LEU A 3 -16.51 5.00 13.15
CA LEU A 3 -15.61 5.12 12.01
C LEU A 3 -14.18 4.86 12.51
N GLY A 4 -13.64 3.71 12.14
CA GLY A 4 -12.27 3.31 12.46
C GLY A 4 -11.34 3.49 11.26
N LEU A 5 -10.03 3.51 11.52
CA LEU A 5 -9.01 3.55 10.47
C LEU A 5 -9.09 2.33 9.53
N ASP A 6 -9.57 1.19 10.03
CA ASP A 6 -9.62 -0.07 9.29
C ASP A 6 -11.01 -0.41 8.71
N GLY A 7 -12.06 0.30 9.12
CA GLY A 7 -13.41 0.04 8.65
C GLY A 7 -14.53 0.74 9.40
N LEU A 8 -15.75 0.32 9.10
CA LEU A 8 -16.99 0.83 9.69
C LEU A 8 -17.55 -0.20 10.68
N GLY A 9 -17.68 0.20 11.94
CA GLY A 9 -18.31 -0.58 13.00
C GLY A 9 -19.81 -0.31 13.12
N LEU A 10 -20.62 -1.35 12.94
CA LEU A 10 -22.08 -1.37 13.10
C LEU A 10 -22.47 -2.39 14.18
N GLY A 11 -22.23 -2.05 15.45
CA GLY A 11 -22.50 -2.96 16.57
C GLY A 11 -21.59 -4.19 16.52
N PRO A 12 -22.12 -5.44 16.53
CA PRO A 12 -21.30 -6.65 16.43
C PRO A 12 -20.70 -6.88 15.04
N LEU A 13 -21.10 -6.10 14.02
CA LEU A 13 -20.61 -6.23 12.65
C LEU A 13 -19.50 -5.21 12.36
N HIS A 14 -18.34 -5.70 11.92
CA HIS A 14 -17.22 -4.87 11.48
C HIS A 14 -16.97 -5.07 9.97
N LEU A 15 -17.12 -3.99 9.19
CA LEU A 15 -16.92 -3.99 7.75
C LEU A 15 -15.64 -3.24 7.41
N SER A 16 -14.61 -3.97 6.96
CA SER A 16 -13.34 -3.36 6.55
C SER A 16 -13.51 -2.47 5.31
N TRP A 17 -12.65 -1.46 5.14
CA TRP A 17 -12.71 -0.58 3.97
C TRP A 17 -12.67 -1.33 2.62
N PRO A 18 -11.83 -2.37 2.42
CA PRO A 18 -11.86 -3.17 1.19
C PRO A 18 -13.21 -3.85 0.95
N SER A 19 -13.80 -4.46 1.99
CA SER A 19 -15.10 -5.10 1.89
C SER A 19 -16.21 -4.09 1.59
N LEU A 20 -16.16 -2.89 2.17
CA LEU A 20 -17.07 -1.80 1.82
C LEU A 20 -16.92 -1.36 0.37
N THR A 21 -15.69 -1.20 -0.13
CA THR A 21 -15.47 -0.83 -1.54
C THR A 21 -15.96 -1.90 -2.51
N LEU A 22 -15.83 -3.18 -2.15
CA LEU A 22 -16.36 -4.29 -2.94
C LEU A 22 -17.89 -4.31 -2.94
N VAL A 23 -18.53 -4.14 -1.78
CA VAL A 23 -19.99 -4.09 -1.67
C VAL A 23 -20.55 -2.88 -2.42
N LEU A 24 -19.97 -1.69 -2.24
CA LEU A 24 -20.37 -0.49 -2.98
C LEU A 24 -20.14 -0.64 -4.47
N GLY A 25 -19.03 -1.26 -4.88
CA GLY A 25 -18.72 -1.58 -6.28
C GLY A 25 -19.72 -2.59 -6.88
N ALA A 26 -20.11 -3.62 -6.13
CA ALA A 26 -21.10 -4.61 -6.56
C ALA A 26 -22.51 -4.01 -6.66
N VAL A 27 -22.93 -3.21 -5.69
CA VAL A 27 -24.22 -2.48 -5.73
C VAL A 27 -24.23 -1.50 -6.90
N THR A 28 -23.15 -0.74 -7.08
CA THR A 28 -22.93 0.12 -8.25
C THR A 28 -23.03 -0.67 -9.56
N TRP A 29 -22.35 -1.81 -9.65
CA TRP A 29 -22.39 -2.67 -10.83
C TRP A 29 -23.80 -3.18 -11.12
N LEU A 30 -24.48 -3.77 -10.13
CA LEU A 30 -25.87 -4.26 -10.28
C LEU A 30 -26.85 -3.13 -10.63
N THR A 31 -26.63 -1.93 -10.11
CA THR A 31 -27.46 -0.77 -10.43
C THR A 31 -27.19 -0.20 -11.82
N LEU A 32 -25.98 -0.34 -12.36
CA LEU A 32 -25.62 0.12 -13.70
C LEU A 32 -25.84 -0.96 -14.78
N ALA A 33 -25.69 -2.24 -14.44
CA ALA A 33 -25.85 -3.39 -15.33
C ALA A 33 -27.29 -3.55 -15.85
N ARG A 34 -28.27 -2.94 -15.16
CA ARG A 34 -29.65 -2.82 -15.67
C ARG A 34 -29.75 -2.00 -16.97
N PHE A 35 -28.68 -1.27 -17.33
CA PHE A 35 -28.58 -0.48 -18.55
C PHE A 35 -27.51 -1.09 -19.46
N ALA A 36 -27.94 -1.88 -20.45
CA ALA A 36 -27.08 -2.62 -21.38
C ALA A 36 -26.02 -1.78 -22.13
N HIS A 37 -26.17 -0.45 -22.14
CA HIS A 37 -25.24 0.48 -22.76
C HIS A 37 -24.12 0.96 -21.83
N VAL A 38 -24.35 0.97 -20.51
CA VAL A 38 -23.34 1.40 -19.52
C VAL A 38 -22.25 0.35 -19.34
N GLU A 39 -22.62 -0.92 -19.35
CA GLU A 39 -21.66 -2.03 -19.30
C GLU A 39 -20.68 -1.95 -20.48
N ARG A 40 -21.19 -1.74 -21.69
CA ARG A 40 -20.35 -1.56 -22.89
C ARG A 40 -19.45 -0.34 -22.78
N ALA A 41 -19.96 0.78 -22.27
CA ALA A 41 -19.17 2.00 -22.10
C ALA A 41 -18.05 1.84 -21.05
N LEU A 42 -18.31 1.15 -19.95
CA LEU A 42 -17.32 0.84 -18.92
C LEU A 42 -16.25 -0.12 -19.45
N LEU A 43 -16.65 -1.18 -20.15
CA LEU A 43 -15.72 -2.11 -20.78
C LEU A 43 -14.84 -1.41 -21.82
N VAL A 44 -15.42 -0.56 -22.67
CA VAL A 44 -14.67 0.22 -23.65
C VAL A 44 -13.72 1.21 -22.97
N THR A 45 -14.15 1.86 -21.89
CA THR A 45 -13.30 2.76 -21.09
C THR A 45 -12.08 2.04 -20.56
N LEU A 46 -12.29 0.90 -19.90
CA LEU A 46 -11.22 0.11 -19.29
C LEU A 46 -10.27 -0.46 -20.35
N LEU A 47 -10.81 -1.00 -21.44
CA LEU A 47 -10.02 -1.61 -22.50
C LEU A 47 -9.15 -0.57 -23.22
N VAL A 48 -9.72 0.59 -23.57
CA VAL A 48 -8.97 1.67 -24.22
C VAL A 48 -7.94 2.28 -23.26
N ALA A 49 -8.30 2.51 -21.99
CA ALA A 49 -7.36 3.04 -20.99
C ALA A 49 -6.16 2.09 -20.77
N ARG A 50 -6.38 0.77 -20.87
CA ARG A 50 -5.32 -0.22 -20.69
C ARG A 50 -4.44 -0.34 -21.93
N VAL A 51 -5.04 -0.50 -23.10
CA VAL A 51 -4.32 -0.62 -24.38
C VAL A 51 -3.46 0.62 -24.59
N TRP A 52 -4.01 1.81 -24.38
CA TRP A 52 -3.30 3.06 -24.62
C TRP A 52 -2.11 3.25 -23.68
N ALA A 53 -2.23 2.82 -22.43
CA ALA A 53 -1.11 2.86 -21.50
C ALA A 53 -0.02 1.83 -21.81
N ALA A 54 -0.35 0.74 -22.48
CA ALA A 54 0.61 -0.29 -22.88
C ALA A 54 1.33 0.06 -24.21
N LEU A 55 0.76 0.93 -25.05
CA LEU A 55 1.33 1.32 -26.35
C LEU A 55 2.81 1.75 -26.31
N PRO A 56 3.27 2.58 -25.35
CA PRO A 56 4.67 3.02 -25.31
C PRO A 56 5.67 1.91 -24.96
N GLY A 57 5.21 0.75 -24.47
CA GLY A 57 6.06 -0.38 -24.10
C GLY A 57 6.09 -1.52 -25.13
N LEU A 58 5.41 -1.36 -26.27
CA LEU A 58 5.38 -2.34 -27.35
C LEU A 58 6.60 -2.19 -28.26
N ASP A 59 7.74 -2.71 -27.85
CA ASP A 59 8.93 -2.79 -28.70
C ASP A 59 8.88 -4.04 -29.60
N GLY A 60 9.08 -3.83 -30.91
CA GLY A 60 9.03 -4.89 -31.94
C GLY A 60 10.10 -5.98 -31.80
N GLY A 61 11.06 -5.82 -30.88
CA GLY A 61 12.10 -6.80 -30.58
C GLY A 61 11.80 -7.76 -29.42
N ARG A 62 10.69 -7.54 -28.67
CA ARG A 62 10.33 -8.39 -27.54
C ARG A 62 9.42 -9.56 -27.96
N PRO A 63 9.52 -10.73 -27.31
CA PRO A 63 8.65 -11.87 -27.60
C PRO A 63 7.18 -11.53 -27.34
N LEU A 64 6.31 -11.96 -28.25
CA LEU A 64 4.89 -11.59 -28.30
C LEU A 64 4.15 -11.88 -26.97
N LEU A 65 4.55 -12.95 -26.28
CA LEU A 65 3.94 -13.37 -25.02
C LEU A 65 4.17 -12.36 -23.88
N GLU A 66 5.34 -11.72 -23.81
CA GLU A 66 5.65 -10.71 -22.79
C GLU A 66 4.85 -9.42 -23.02
N ASN A 67 4.72 -9.01 -24.29
CA ASN A 67 3.90 -7.86 -24.67
C ASN A 67 2.41 -8.08 -24.35
N VAL A 68 1.92 -9.32 -24.50
CA VAL A 68 0.54 -9.69 -24.14
C VAL A 68 0.36 -9.75 -22.62
N LEU A 69 1.31 -10.34 -21.88
CA LEU A 69 1.28 -10.38 -20.41
C LEU A 69 1.32 -8.98 -19.81
N ASP A 70 2.10 -8.08 -20.39
CA ASP A 70 2.18 -6.68 -19.98
C ASP A 70 0.88 -5.92 -20.26
N LEU A 71 0.03 -6.38 -21.18
CA LEU A 71 -1.30 -5.81 -21.44
C LEU A 71 -2.34 -6.32 -20.43
N VAL A 72 -2.23 -7.58 -20.01
CA VAL A 72 -3.19 -8.28 -19.15
C VAL A 72 -2.88 -8.09 -17.66
N ASP A 73 -1.64 -7.75 -17.28
CA ASP A 73 -1.29 -7.53 -15.88
C ASP A 73 -1.87 -6.21 -15.34
N LEU A 74 -3.04 -6.31 -14.70
CA LEU A 74 -3.76 -5.17 -14.10
C LEU A 74 -3.06 -4.61 -12.84
N ARG A 75 -2.03 -5.29 -12.31
CA ARG A 75 -1.36 -4.94 -11.04
C ARG A 75 -0.27 -3.89 -11.16
N ARG A 76 0.27 -3.65 -12.36
CA ARG A 76 1.41 -2.70 -12.55
C ARG A 76 1.06 -1.22 -12.38
N GLY A 77 -0.23 -0.86 -12.33
CA GLY A 77 -0.64 0.54 -12.39
C GLY A 77 -0.26 1.20 -13.73
N GLY A 78 -0.64 2.47 -13.92
CA GLY A 78 -0.44 3.19 -15.18
C GLY A 78 -1.61 3.02 -16.15
N TRP A 79 -2.74 3.64 -15.85
CA TRP A 79 -3.92 3.64 -16.71
C TRP A 79 -4.02 4.98 -17.44
N ALA A 80 -4.25 4.95 -18.76
CA ALA A 80 -4.49 6.15 -19.54
C ALA A 80 -5.99 6.50 -19.52
N TRP A 81 -6.48 6.94 -18.35
CA TRP A 81 -7.90 7.20 -18.12
C TRP A 81 -8.51 8.22 -19.10
N GLY A 82 -7.73 9.21 -19.56
CA GLY A 82 -8.17 10.22 -20.52
C GLY A 82 -8.78 9.64 -21.81
N PRO A 83 -7.99 8.96 -22.67
CA PRO A 83 -8.51 8.33 -23.89
C PRO A 83 -9.57 7.25 -23.61
N GLY A 84 -9.47 6.53 -22.48
CA GLY A 84 -10.49 5.58 -22.06
C GLY A 84 -11.85 6.23 -21.83
N MET A 85 -11.91 7.30 -21.03
CA MET A 85 -13.16 8.01 -20.73
C MET A 85 -13.78 8.63 -21.98
N VAL A 86 -12.96 9.17 -22.89
CA VAL A 86 -13.45 9.71 -24.18
C VAL A 86 -14.12 8.60 -24.99
N ALA A 87 -13.49 7.42 -25.12
CA ALA A 87 -14.07 6.29 -25.84
C ALA A 87 -15.34 5.73 -25.17
N GLY A 88 -15.37 5.66 -23.83
CA GLY A 88 -16.58 5.29 -23.10
C GLY A 88 -17.73 6.26 -23.32
N LEU A 89 -17.46 7.56 -23.21
CA LEU A 89 -18.47 8.61 -23.39
C LEU A 89 -19.02 8.65 -24.83
N THR A 90 -18.19 8.40 -25.84
CA THR A 90 -18.67 8.33 -27.23
C THR A 90 -19.57 7.13 -27.48
N THR A 91 -19.34 6.00 -26.81
CA THR A 91 -20.26 4.83 -26.89
C THR A 91 -21.61 5.08 -26.22
N LEU A 92 -21.66 5.94 -25.19
CA LEU A 92 -22.91 6.43 -24.60
C LEU A 92 -23.63 7.45 -25.49
N TRP A 93 -22.88 8.14 -26.36
CA TRP A 93 -23.40 9.18 -27.25
C TRP A 93 -23.92 8.62 -28.59
N TRP A 94 -23.45 7.44 -29.00
CA TRP A 94 -23.70 6.86 -30.32
C TRP A 94 -25.16 6.39 -30.58
N PRO A 95 -25.95 5.90 -29.61
CA PRO A 95 -27.37 5.72 -29.81
C PRO A 95 -28.14 6.97 -29.36
N ARG A 96 -28.61 7.74 -30.35
CA ARG A 96 -29.32 9.01 -30.19
C ARG A 96 -30.55 8.95 -29.27
N ARG A 97 -30.52 9.88 -28.31
CA ARG A 97 -31.60 10.76 -27.78
C ARG A 97 -32.40 10.28 -26.55
N ARG A 98 -32.22 11.09 -25.49
CA ARG A 98 -32.80 11.08 -24.13
C ARG A 98 -32.11 10.13 -23.17
N PHE A 99 -31.06 10.65 -22.51
CA PHE A 99 -30.65 10.17 -21.21
C PHE A 99 -31.87 10.18 -20.29
N PRO A 100 -32.41 9.01 -19.85
CA PRO A 100 -33.47 9.04 -18.86
C PRO A 100 -32.91 9.72 -17.62
N ALA A 101 -33.65 10.64 -17.00
CA ALA A 101 -33.19 11.38 -15.81
C ALA A 101 -32.70 10.44 -14.69
N GLY A 102 -33.17 9.19 -14.69
CA GLY A 102 -32.67 8.10 -13.85
C GLY A 102 -31.21 7.71 -14.09
N LEU A 103 -30.69 7.76 -15.32
CA LEU A 103 -29.30 7.45 -15.63
C LEU A 103 -28.35 8.55 -15.14
N ALA A 104 -28.72 9.82 -15.35
CA ALA A 104 -27.94 10.95 -14.84
C ALA A 104 -27.88 10.96 -13.30
N ARG A 105 -29.00 10.66 -12.64
CA ARG A 105 -29.05 10.48 -11.18
C ARG A 105 -28.23 9.27 -10.71
N ALA A 106 -28.31 8.14 -11.41
CA ALA A 106 -27.52 6.95 -11.07
C ALA A 106 -26.01 7.20 -11.23
N LEU A 107 -25.58 7.87 -12.30
CA LEU A 107 -24.19 8.28 -12.54
C LEU A 107 -23.70 9.28 -11.49
N ALA A 108 -24.51 10.29 -11.16
CA ALA A 108 -24.16 11.25 -10.11
C ALA A 108 -24.01 10.56 -8.74
N LEU A 109 -24.93 9.64 -8.39
CA LEU A 109 -24.85 8.87 -7.15
C LEU A 109 -23.64 7.93 -7.13
N THR A 110 -23.24 7.36 -8.27
CA THR A 110 -22.04 6.53 -8.34
C THR A 110 -20.76 7.33 -8.24
N VAL A 111 -20.66 8.48 -8.91
CA VAL A 111 -19.52 9.39 -8.78
C VAL A 111 -19.39 9.85 -7.33
N VAL A 112 -20.50 10.25 -6.69
CA VAL A 112 -20.51 10.62 -5.27
C VAL A 112 -20.12 9.44 -4.39
N ALA A 113 -20.70 8.25 -4.58
CA ALA A 113 -20.39 7.06 -3.78
C ALA A 113 -18.94 6.55 -3.98
N ALA A 114 -18.35 6.73 -5.16
CA ALA A 114 -16.96 6.38 -5.45
C ALA A 114 -15.97 7.41 -4.91
N ALA A 115 -16.35 8.70 -4.89
CA ALA A 115 -15.53 9.78 -4.34
C ALA A 115 -15.61 9.86 -2.80
N LEU A 116 -16.73 9.47 -2.20
CA LEU A 116 -16.99 9.59 -0.77
C LEU A 116 -15.92 8.91 0.10
N PRO A 117 -15.43 7.69 -0.20
CA PRO A 117 -14.34 7.07 0.55
C PRO A 117 -13.01 7.81 0.39
N GLY A 118 -12.77 8.50 -0.73
CA GLY A 118 -11.58 9.32 -0.93
C GLY A 118 -11.64 10.65 -0.17
N LEU A 119 -12.83 11.24 -0.06
CA LEU A 119 -13.09 12.46 0.73
C LEU A 119 -13.15 12.18 2.24
N LEU A 120 -13.63 11.01 2.64
CA LEU A 120 -13.70 10.58 4.04
C LEU A 120 -12.44 9.85 4.51
N ARG A 121 -11.57 9.39 3.59
CA ARG A 121 -10.26 8.89 3.96
C ARG A 121 -9.47 10.06 4.53
N PRO A 122 -8.97 9.97 5.77
CA PRO A 122 -7.95 10.91 6.21
C PRO A 122 -6.82 10.86 5.18
N ALA A 123 -6.29 12.02 4.81
CA ALA A 123 -5.18 12.12 3.88
C ALA A 123 -4.13 11.05 4.26
N PRO A 124 -3.56 10.31 3.29
CA PRO A 124 -2.46 9.42 3.59
C PRO A 124 -1.47 10.24 4.39
N GLN A 125 -1.15 9.77 5.60
CA GLN A 125 -0.16 10.44 6.44
C GLN A 125 1.17 10.32 5.71
N GLU A 126 1.40 11.28 4.81
CA GLU A 126 2.72 11.65 4.35
C GLU A 126 3.56 11.72 5.61
N LEU A 127 4.59 10.86 5.64
CA LEU A 127 5.77 10.98 6.46
C LEU A 127 5.51 11.82 7.72
N GLN A 128 5.01 11.21 8.81
CA GLN A 128 4.97 11.91 10.11
C GLN A 128 6.42 12.14 10.54
N THR A 129 7.03 13.18 9.99
CA THR A 129 8.40 13.65 10.22
C THR A 129 8.55 14.35 11.55
N VAL A 130 7.46 14.48 12.32
CA VAL A 130 7.49 15.15 13.61
C VAL A 130 6.76 14.28 14.64
N LEU A 131 7.45 13.25 15.11
CA LEU A 131 7.15 12.69 16.43
C LEU A 131 7.70 13.65 17.50
N PRO A 132 6.98 13.87 18.63
CA PRO A 132 7.61 14.39 19.83
C PRO A 132 8.80 13.49 20.13
N ARG A 133 9.98 14.07 20.38
CA ARG A 133 11.28 13.39 20.52
C ARG A 133 11.26 12.34 21.65
N THR A 134 10.60 11.20 21.45
CA THR A 134 10.61 10.08 22.38
C THR A 134 12.00 9.46 22.30
N PRO A 135 12.73 9.39 23.41
CA PRO A 135 14.00 8.71 23.40
C PRO A 135 13.74 7.20 23.15
N LEU A 136 14.60 6.51 22.37
CA LEU A 136 14.52 5.05 22.15
C LEU A 136 14.91 4.12 23.33
N PRO A 137 15.19 4.54 24.60
CA PRO A 137 15.50 3.60 25.68
C PRO A 137 14.47 2.49 25.91
N ARG A 138 13.29 2.55 25.27
CA ARG A 138 12.31 1.47 25.29
C ARG A 138 12.66 0.25 24.45
N LEU A 139 13.32 0.34 23.29
CA LEU A 139 13.45 -0.85 22.42
C LEU A 139 14.20 -2.02 23.08
N THR A 140 15.32 -1.75 23.75
CA THR A 140 16.06 -2.80 24.47
C THR A 140 15.33 -3.28 25.72
N ALA A 141 14.58 -2.38 26.39
CA ALA A 141 13.76 -2.73 27.56
C ALA A 141 12.50 -3.53 27.21
N LEU A 142 12.10 -3.56 25.93
CA LEU A 142 10.93 -4.28 25.45
C LEU A 142 11.22 -5.74 25.02
N GLY A 143 12.41 -6.27 25.34
CA GLY A 143 12.69 -7.71 25.23
C GLY A 143 12.88 -8.20 23.80
N LEU A 144 13.74 -7.53 23.03
CA LEU A 144 14.18 -8.04 21.72
C LEU A 144 14.93 -9.38 21.87
N GLN A 145 14.62 -10.34 21.01
CA GLN A 145 15.23 -11.67 21.02
C GLN A 145 15.76 -12.06 19.62
N PRO A 146 17.04 -12.43 19.47
CA PRO A 146 18.11 -12.26 20.47
C PRO A 146 18.30 -10.77 20.81
N ALA A 147 18.92 -10.49 21.97
CA ALA A 147 19.23 -9.12 22.34
C ALA A 147 20.15 -8.49 21.27
N ALA A 148 19.65 -7.48 20.57
CA ALA A 148 20.41 -6.75 19.57
C ALA A 148 20.50 -5.26 19.96
N PRO A 149 21.65 -4.62 19.69
CA PRO A 149 21.75 -3.18 19.84
C PRO A 149 20.82 -2.49 18.84
N VAL A 150 20.13 -1.45 19.31
CA VAL A 150 19.34 -0.58 18.44
C VAL A 150 20.32 0.19 17.54
N PRO A 151 20.08 0.24 16.22
CA PRO A 151 20.97 0.93 15.30
C PRO A 151 20.99 2.43 15.60
N THR A 152 22.16 3.00 15.89
CA THR A 152 22.38 4.45 15.93
C THR A 152 22.78 4.95 14.54
N GLY A 153 22.18 6.03 14.07
CA GLY A 153 22.37 6.50 12.69
C GLY A 153 21.81 5.53 11.63
N GLY A 154 20.71 4.84 11.96
CA GLY A 154 20.10 3.81 11.12
C GLY A 154 18.58 3.82 11.14
N VAL A 155 17.98 2.74 10.65
CA VAL A 155 16.53 2.56 10.63
C VAL A 155 16.11 1.25 11.30
N VAL A 156 14.95 1.27 11.93
CA VAL A 156 14.29 0.09 12.52
C VAL A 156 12.97 -0.13 11.81
N ASN A 157 12.83 -1.26 11.10
CA ASN A 157 11.61 -1.62 10.37
C ASN A 157 10.87 -2.72 11.12
N PHE A 158 9.59 -2.48 11.40
CA PHE A 158 8.69 -3.42 12.06
C PHE A 158 7.82 -4.12 11.02
N TRP A 159 7.81 -5.45 11.06
CA TRP A 159 7.17 -6.28 10.05
C TRP A 159 6.60 -7.58 10.63
N ALA A 160 5.84 -8.31 9.81
CA ALA A 160 5.32 -9.64 10.10
C ALA A 160 5.22 -10.49 8.82
N THR A 161 5.29 -11.82 8.91
CA THR A 161 5.31 -12.73 7.75
C THR A 161 3.99 -12.72 6.97
N TRP A 162 2.87 -12.47 7.66
CA TRP A 162 1.53 -12.36 7.06
C TRP A 162 1.26 -10.98 6.42
N CYS A 163 2.13 -9.99 6.64
CA CYS A 163 1.95 -8.63 6.12
C CYS A 163 2.36 -8.54 4.64
N GLY A 164 1.39 -8.51 3.74
CA GLY A 164 1.61 -8.42 2.29
C GLY A 164 2.57 -7.30 1.86
N PRO A 165 2.35 -6.03 2.26
CA PRO A 165 3.26 -4.94 1.91
C PRO A 165 4.67 -5.10 2.48
N CYS A 166 4.81 -5.67 3.68
CA CYS A 166 6.12 -5.95 4.28
C CYS A 166 6.91 -6.93 3.42
N ARG A 167 6.26 -8.02 2.96
CA ARG A 167 6.88 -9.03 2.10
C ARG A 167 7.45 -8.42 0.81
N SER A 168 6.76 -7.42 0.23
CA SER A 168 7.27 -6.73 -0.96
C SER A 168 8.45 -5.80 -0.69
N GLU A 169 8.61 -5.31 0.53
CA GLU A 169 9.69 -4.38 0.93
C GLU A 169 10.94 -5.12 1.44
N LEU A 170 10.80 -6.31 2.02
CA LEU A 170 11.91 -7.09 2.60
C LEU A 170 13.12 -7.28 1.66
N PRO A 171 12.97 -7.60 0.35
CA PRO A 171 14.12 -7.72 -0.55
C PRO A 171 14.94 -6.43 -0.66
N LEU A 172 14.28 -5.26 -0.65
CA LEU A 172 14.96 -3.97 -0.68
C LEU A 172 15.77 -3.75 0.61
N LEU A 173 15.19 -4.06 1.76
CA LEU A 173 15.84 -3.89 3.06
C LEU A 173 17.03 -4.86 3.22
N ALA A 174 16.85 -6.12 2.84
CA ALA A 174 17.89 -7.15 2.85
C ALA A 174 19.07 -6.75 1.94
N ALA A 175 18.79 -6.31 0.71
CA ALA A 175 19.83 -5.83 -0.20
C ALA A 175 20.61 -4.62 0.36
N ARG A 176 19.94 -3.76 1.14
CA ARG A 176 20.61 -2.61 1.78
C ARG A 176 21.44 -3.03 2.99
N GLN A 177 20.99 -4.01 3.79
CA GLN A 177 21.82 -4.62 4.82
C GLN A 177 23.10 -5.21 4.22
N ALA A 178 22.98 -5.93 3.10
CA ALA A 178 24.14 -6.49 2.39
C ALA A 178 25.13 -5.42 1.87
N GLN A 179 24.65 -4.20 1.62
CA GLN A 179 25.47 -3.04 1.27
C GLN A 179 26.03 -2.28 2.48
N GLY A 180 25.83 -2.78 3.70
CA GLY A 180 26.30 -2.16 4.94
C GLY A 180 25.39 -1.05 5.48
N ALA A 181 24.14 -0.95 5.02
CA ALA A 181 23.19 -0.01 5.62
C ALA A 181 22.79 -0.47 7.03
N ASN A 182 22.74 0.47 7.97
CA ASN A 182 22.36 0.21 9.34
C ASN A 182 20.83 0.06 9.45
N VAL A 183 20.32 -1.15 9.16
CA VAL A 183 18.90 -1.50 9.15
C VAL A 183 18.68 -2.63 10.13
N LEU A 184 17.76 -2.46 11.09
CA LEU A 184 17.30 -3.52 11.98
C LEU A 184 15.88 -3.93 11.61
N LEU A 185 15.67 -5.21 11.30
CA LEU A 185 14.35 -5.75 11.05
C LEU A 185 13.78 -6.36 12.34
N VAL A 186 12.62 -5.87 12.78
CA VAL A 186 11.96 -6.33 13.99
C VAL A 186 10.68 -7.05 13.59
N ASN A 187 10.68 -8.37 13.71
CA ASN A 187 9.49 -9.16 13.56
C ASN A 187 8.65 -9.07 14.83
N VAL A 188 7.36 -8.76 14.71
CA VAL A 188 6.49 -8.52 15.87
C VAL A 188 5.47 -9.63 16.03
N GLY A 189 5.50 -10.31 17.18
CA GLY A 189 4.45 -11.25 17.60
C GLY A 189 4.49 -12.65 16.96
N GLU A 190 5.57 -13.02 16.26
CA GLU A 190 5.72 -14.37 15.68
C GLU A 190 6.93 -15.09 16.27
N SER A 191 6.92 -16.43 16.32
CA SER A 191 8.05 -17.22 16.81
C SER A 191 9.21 -17.20 15.83
N ALA A 192 10.44 -17.37 16.35
CA ALA A 192 11.64 -17.45 15.51
C ALA A 192 11.53 -18.52 14.42
N ALA A 193 10.98 -19.70 14.74
CA ALA A 193 10.77 -20.79 13.78
C ALA A 193 9.85 -20.39 12.61
N THR A 194 8.79 -19.61 12.86
CA THR A 194 7.90 -19.10 11.80
C THR A 194 8.65 -18.13 10.89
N VAL A 195 9.44 -17.23 11.47
CA VAL A 195 10.24 -16.24 10.73
C VAL A 195 11.31 -16.92 9.89
N GLU A 196 12.08 -17.84 10.47
CA GLU A 196 13.12 -18.60 9.77
C GLU A 196 12.54 -19.42 8.60
N THR A 197 11.42 -20.12 8.83
CA THR A 197 10.72 -20.85 7.78
C THR A 197 10.32 -19.92 6.63
N PHE A 198 9.78 -18.75 6.96
CA PHE A 198 9.41 -17.74 5.98
C PHE A 198 10.62 -17.23 5.19
N LEU A 199 11.70 -16.84 5.85
CA LEU A 199 12.91 -16.32 5.20
C LEU A 199 13.54 -17.37 4.27
N ASN A 200 13.62 -18.62 4.72
CA ASN A 200 14.16 -19.74 3.93
C ASN A 200 13.28 -20.03 2.69
N THR A 201 11.96 -20.10 2.88
CA THR A 201 11.02 -20.41 1.79
C THR A 201 11.01 -19.33 0.70
N ASN A 202 11.26 -18.07 1.07
CA ASN A 202 11.30 -16.95 0.14
C ASN A 202 12.73 -16.58 -0.30
N THR A 203 13.74 -17.36 0.08
CA THR A 203 15.15 -17.13 -0.28
C THR A 203 15.63 -15.72 0.09
N LEU A 204 15.19 -15.23 1.25
CA LEU A 204 15.51 -13.89 1.74
C LEU A 204 16.70 -13.94 2.70
N GLU A 205 17.84 -13.45 2.24
CA GLU A 205 19.05 -13.33 3.06
C GLU A 205 19.03 -12.02 3.87
N VAL A 206 18.45 -12.09 5.06
CA VAL A 206 18.46 -10.99 6.03
C VAL A 206 19.63 -11.20 6.99
N GLN A 207 20.53 -10.22 7.09
CA GLN A 207 21.70 -10.33 7.96
C GLN A 207 21.36 -10.10 9.43
N THR A 208 20.46 -9.16 9.72
CA THR A 208 20.07 -8.81 11.08
C THR A 208 18.56 -8.69 11.20
N TRP A 209 17.98 -9.54 12.05
CA TRP A 209 16.61 -9.42 12.50
C TRP A 209 16.47 -9.88 13.95
N VAL A 210 15.43 -9.38 14.61
CA VAL A 210 15.06 -9.76 15.97
C VAL A 210 13.56 -9.95 16.08
N GLN A 211 13.17 -10.78 17.03
CA GLN A 211 11.80 -10.94 17.48
C GLN A 211 11.49 -9.90 18.57
N GLY A 212 10.30 -9.33 18.51
CA GLY A 212 9.74 -8.47 19.54
C GLY A 212 8.36 -8.93 19.97
N GLN A 213 8.17 -9.16 21.26
CA GLN A 213 6.84 -9.40 21.83
C GLN A 213 6.26 -8.07 22.35
N ASP A 214 4.98 -7.81 22.11
CA ASP A 214 4.24 -6.64 22.62
C ASP A 214 4.83 -5.26 22.30
N LEU A 215 5.57 -5.14 21.20
CA LEU A 215 6.20 -3.88 20.80
C LEU A 215 5.21 -2.84 20.25
N SER A 216 4.03 -3.28 19.81
CA SER A 216 3.12 -2.43 19.05
C SER A 216 2.57 -1.26 19.85
N ALA A 217 2.03 -1.51 21.05
CA ALA A 217 1.44 -0.47 21.88
C ALA A 217 2.48 0.52 22.48
N PRO A 218 3.62 0.07 23.06
CA PRO A 218 4.60 0.96 23.68
C PRO A 218 5.33 1.90 22.72
N LEU A 219 5.43 1.50 21.44
CA LEU A 219 6.06 2.25 20.35
C LEU A 219 5.04 2.96 19.45
N GLY A 220 3.74 2.83 19.75
CA GLY A 220 2.67 3.40 18.94
C GLY A 220 2.63 2.88 17.51
N ILE A 221 3.08 1.65 17.27
CA ILE A 221 2.98 0.97 15.97
C ILE A 221 1.51 0.58 15.78
N THR A 222 0.86 1.27 14.85
CA THR A 222 -0.57 1.13 14.55
C THR A 222 -0.82 0.27 13.31
N GLY A 223 0.24 -0.16 12.63
CA GLY A 223 0.16 -0.96 11.42
C GLY A 223 1.54 -1.32 10.88
N PHE A 224 1.55 -2.27 9.94
CA PHE A 224 2.77 -2.75 9.28
C PHE A 224 2.76 -2.46 7.77
N PRO A 225 3.94 -2.23 7.17
CA PRO A 225 5.22 -2.01 7.85
C PRO A 225 5.27 -0.62 8.49
N THR A 226 6.03 -0.48 9.57
CA THR A 226 6.39 0.83 10.16
C THR A 226 7.90 0.92 10.20
N THR A 227 8.50 2.02 9.73
CA THR A 227 9.95 2.26 9.81
C THR A 227 10.23 3.48 10.67
N LEU A 228 11.17 3.37 11.61
CA LEU A 228 11.67 4.47 12.43
C LEU A 228 13.10 4.81 12.00
N ALA A 229 13.39 6.09 11.81
CA ALA A 229 14.75 6.60 11.65
C ALA A 229 15.32 6.98 13.03
N VAL A 230 16.52 6.48 13.33
CA VAL A 230 17.17 6.60 14.63
C VAL A 230 18.48 7.37 14.47
N SER A 231 18.57 8.54 15.11
CA SER A 231 19.77 9.38 15.14
C SER A 231 20.99 8.69 15.74
N ALA A 232 22.18 9.28 15.54
CA ALA A 232 23.41 8.83 16.18
C ALA A 232 23.33 8.81 17.73
N THR A 233 22.49 9.68 18.32
CA THR A 233 22.24 9.74 19.78
C THR A 233 21.18 8.75 20.26
N GLY A 234 20.65 7.89 19.39
CA GLY A 234 19.62 6.91 19.75
C GLY A 234 18.25 7.56 20.01
N ARG A 235 17.92 8.64 19.30
CA ARG A 235 16.59 9.28 19.32
C ARG A 235 15.83 9.04 18.01
N VAL A 236 14.51 8.85 18.09
CA VAL A 236 13.68 8.71 16.87
C VAL A 236 13.54 10.10 16.27
N VAL A 237 13.96 10.23 15.02
CA VAL A 237 13.95 11.50 14.29
C VAL A 237 12.93 11.54 13.16
N ALA A 238 12.51 10.37 12.68
CA ALA A 238 11.41 10.25 11.72
C ALA A 238 10.70 8.91 11.85
N ARG A 239 9.44 8.87 11.40
CA ARG A 239 8.65 7.65 11.26
C ARG A 239 7.96 7.63 9.90
N HIS A 240 7.91 6.43 9.32
CA HIS A 240 7.22 6.12 8.08
C HIS A 240 6.27 4.94 8.31
N LEU A 241 5.01 5.08 7.88
CA LEU A 241 4.01 4.01 7.91
C LEU A 241 3.71 3.59 6.47
N GLY A 242 3.76 2.29 6.20
CA GLY A 242 3.60 1.71 4.87
C GLY A 242 4.93 1.35 4.20
N PRO A 243 4.89 0.69 3.03
CA PRO A 243 6.09 0.20 2.34
C PRO A 243 6.99 1.36 1.89
N LEU A 244 8.30 1.16 1.94
CA LEU A 244 9.32 2.09 1.45
C LEU A 244 9.68 1.80 -0.01
N SER A 245 9.81 2.87 -0.76
CA SER A 245 10.65 2.89 -1.96
C SER A 245 12.13 3.03 -1.59
N GLY A 246 13.02 2.67 -2.52
CA GLY A 246 14.46 2.85 -2.33
C GLY A 246 14.86 4.32 -2.08
N ALA A 247 14.10 5.29 -2.59
CA ALA A 247 14.34 6.71 -2.35
C ALA A 247 13.96 7.12 -0.92
N GLN A 248 12.79 6.67 -0.43
CA GLN A 248 12.35 6.92 0.94
C GLN A 248 13.30 6.28 1.97
N LEU A 249 13.75 5.06 1.72
CA LEU A 249 14.71 4.39 2.59
C LEU A 249 16.04 5.17 2.69
N ARG A 250 16.57 5.66 1.55
CA ARG A 250 17.76 6.52 1.55
C ARG A 250 17.53 7.79 2.36
N HIS A 251 16.41 8.46 2.14
CA HIS A 251 16.07 9.67 2.87
C HIS A 251 16.01 9.44 4.40
N LEU A 252 15.40 8.35 4.85
CA LEU A 252 15.36 8.01 6.29
C LEU A 252 16.74 7.71 6.86
N LEU A 253 17.61 7.04 6.10
CA LEU A 253 19.00 6.80 6.49
C LEU A 253 19.81 8.10 6.57
N ASP A 254 19.57 9.04 5.66
CA ASP A 254 20.22 10.35 5.67
C ASP A 254 19.77 11.18 6.88
N LEU A 255 18.47 11.18 7.19
CA LEU A 255 17.94 11.81 8.41
C LEU A 255 18.54 11.20 9.68
N ALA A 256 18.66 9.87 9.71
CA ALA A 256 19.26 9.16 10.83
C ALA A 256 20.75 9.55 11.04
N LYS A 257 21.51 9.74 9.96
CA LYS A 257 22.92 10.15 10.03
C LYS A 257 23.13 11.64 10.29
N GLY A 258 22.26 12.49 9.75
CA GLY A 258 22.39 13.94 9.80
C GLY A 258 21.80 14.59 11.05
N ALA A 259 20.97 13.87 11.81
CA ALA A 259 20.39 14.41 13.04
C ALA A 259 21.38 14.31 14.21
N PRO A 260 21.58 15.41 14.96
CA PRO A 260 22.50 15.45 16.10
C PRO A 260 22.03 14.61 17.30
#